data_AF-A0A5C7T0Q3-F1
#
_entry.id   AF-A0A5C7T0Q3-F1
#
_cell.length_a   1.000
_cell.length_b   1.000
_cell.length_c   1.000
_cell.angle_alpha   90.00
_cell.angle_beta   90.00
_cell.angle_gamma   90.00
#
_symmetry.space_group_name_H-M   'P 1'
#
loop_
_entity.id
_entity.type
_entity.pdbx_description
1 polymer ?
#
loop_
_entity_poly.entity_id
_entity_poly.type
_entity_poly.pdbx_seq_one_letter_code
_entity_poly.pdbx_strand_id
1 'polypeptide(L)'
;MSEAITPVAAVLPDRFANAPVLPFERGGQWFARGRSVAWRSPFFLLTATLLVLLARWQLDLMGAGELIVLSYFTDALVFTWVFMGVAQHQADPALSPLRAGRQALRGRWRALAVCGLWGLPAALVSHLMFAYAPDLVQALVLVLGSNLLGLAALVLVVMAAAYATFLLSLLPVLAAIQAGRDADANFKLAGLWALRALRAGHRPLAAVFVSFVSACVLAAAVLTYLYGHLPTQFLLDNPDADAWLSYWYPWPGLLVALFVFVSMLQPMASDLLAAADVDLSDEILHQGHKSAYGERHVGWLLRRAGFALRALAAFSLLLGVLYATLLDSKDLSNWLGSAFWLYLGGKLLTRWGNRRRQQAQVAGTDGVPPAADPRPAWVRWVDRVLAVLQGVGLLGALGAIWWMEYLRGLPLAVGLLSFTLALVCWVLRRWWLGRYRVA
;
A
#
# COMPACT_ATOMS: atom_id res chain seq x y z
N MET A 1 -65.60 11.83 0.46
CA MET A 1 -64.58 10.77 0.52
C MET A 1 -63.39 11.25 -0.28
N SER A 2 -62.37 11.79 0.39
CA SER A 2 -61.11 12.23 -0.20
C SER A 2 -60.03 11.63 0.69
N GLU A 3 -59.49 10.49 0.29
CA GLU A 3 -58.33 9.91 0.96
C GLU A 3 -57.16 10.87 0.79
N ALA A 4 -56.68 11.40 1.92
CA ALA A 4 -55.46 12.17 1.96
C ALA A 4 -54.30 11.23 1.62
N ILE A 5 -53.73 11.42 0.43
CA ILE A 5 -52.45 10.81 0.04
C ILE A 5 -51.40 11.42 0.97
N THR A 6 -51.04 10.70 2.02
CA THR A 6 -49.85 10.99 2.82
C THR A 6 -48.64 10.92 1.90
N PRO A 7 -47.79 11.97 1.84
CA PRO A 7 -46.59 11.91 1.02
C PRO A 7 -45.69 10.79 1.55
N VAL A 8 -45.37 9.84 0.67
CA VAL A 8 -44.48 8.69 0.89
C VAL A 8 -43.07 9.09 1.40
N ALA A 9 -42.75 10.39 1.40
CA ALA A 9 -41.50 10.94 1.92
C ALA A 9 -41.36 10.90 3.47
N ALA A 10 -42.43 10.70 4.24
CA ALA A 10 -42.38 10.78 5.70
C ALA A 10 -42.06 9.45 6.42
N VAL A 11 -42.03 8.31 5.71
CA VAL A 11 -41.87 6.96 6.32
C VAL A 11 -40.49 6.33 6.03
N LEU A 12 -39.61 7.03 5.32
CA LEU A 12 -38.31 6.51 4.89
C LEU A 12 -37.03 6.92 5.68
N PRO A 13 -37.02 7.79 6.72
CA PRO A 13 -35.74 8.12 7.38
C PRO A 13 -35.15 6.96 8.20
N ASP A 14 -35.98 6.03 8.70
CA ASP A 14 -35.49 4.98 9.63
C ASP A 14 -35.10 3.66 8.99
N ARG A 15 -35.54 3.34 7.76
CA ARG A 15 -35.14 2.07 7.10
C ARG A 15 -33.71 2.08 6.56
N PHE A 16 -33.09 3.25 6.45
CA PHE A 16 -31.71 3.41 6.00
C PHE A 16 -30.80 4.13 7.01
N ALA A 17 -31.26 4.39 8.24
CA ALA A 17 -30.42 4.94 9.31
C ALA A 17 -29.18 4.07 9.60
N ASN A 18 -29.27 2.76 9.33
CA ASN A 18 -28.18 1.78 9.42
C ASN A 18 -27.60 1.38 8.05
N ALA A 19 -28.03 2.01 6.94
CA ALA A 19 -27.40 1.79 5.66
C ALA A 19 -25.96 2.33 5.75
N PRO A 20 -24.94 1.56 5.35
CA PRO A 20 -23.58 2.08 5.33
C PRO A 20 -23.58 3.32 4.44
N VAL A 21 -23.32 4.49 5.05
CA VAL A 21 -23.16 5.76 4.33
C VAL A 21 -22.36 5.50 3.07
N LEU A 22 -22.91 5.88 1.91
CA LEU A 22 -22.30 5.55 0.63
C LEU A 22 -20.85 6.06 0.64
N PRO A 23 -19.89 5.27 0.12
CA PRO A 23 -18.46 5.64 0.17
C PRO A 23 -18.17 7.05 -0.36
N PHE A 24 -18.92 7.48 -1.38
CA PHE A 24 -18.84 8.81 -1.98
C PHE A 24 -19.35 9.93 -1.07
N GLU A 25 -20.35 9.66 -0.22
CA GLU A 25 -20.91 10.65 0.69
C GLU A 25 -19.94 10.98 1.83
N ARG A 26 -19.29 9.96 2.42
CA ARG A 26 -18.20 10.19 3.40
C ARG A 26 -17.02 10.94 2.78
N GLY A 27 -16.57 10.53 1.59
CA GLY A 27 -15.53 11.24 0.86
C GLY A 27 -15.90 12.71 0.60
N GLY A 28 -17.14 12.95 0.15
CA GLY A 28 -17.68 14.30 -0.06
C GLY A 28 -17.73 15.14 1.23
N GLN A 29 -18.08 14.54 2.37
CA GLN A 29 -18.01 15.21 3.67
C GLN A 29 -16.58 15.60 4.06
N TRP A 30 -15.59 14.74 3.79
CA TRP A 30 -14.18 15.09 4.01
C TRP A 30 -13.74 16.26 3.14
N PHE A 31 -14.14 16.31 1.87
CA PHE A 31 -13.89 17.45 0.99
C PHE A 31 -14.56 18.74 1.49
N ALA A 32 -15.83 18.67 1.89
CA ALA A 32 -16.57 19.83 2.39
C ALA A 32 -15.96 20.40 3.68
N ARG A 33 -15.60 19.52 4.64
CA ARG A 33 -14.89 19.90 5.86
C ARG A 33 -13.49 20.41 5.54
N GLY A 34 -12.76 19.75 4.65
CA GLY A 34 -11.42 20.17 4.24
C GLY A 34 -11.41 21.55 3.60
N ARG A 35 -12.41 21.86 2.77
CA ARG A 35 -12.63 23.21 2.24
C ARG A 35 -12.81 24.23 3.36
N SER A 36 -13.60 23.92 4.39
CA SER A 36 -13.77 24.82 5.53
C SER A 36 -12.47 25.06 6.30
N VAL A 37 -11.62 24.03 6.43
CA VAL A 37 -10.28 24.16 7.03
C VAL A 37 -9.38 25.05 6.17
N ALA A 38 -9.40 24.85 4.84
CA ALA A 38 -8.62 25.65 3.91
C ALA A 38 -8.95 27.14 3.98
N TRP A 39 -10.23 27.49 4.10
CA TRP A 39 -10.66 28.89 4.24
C TRP A 39 -10.27 29.52 5.57
N ARG A 40 -10.19 28.74 6.65
CA ARG A 40 -9.82 29.24 7.98
C ARG A 40 -8.31 29.41 8.15
N SER A 41 -7.49 28.64 7.42
CA SER A 41 -6.04 28.65 7.59
C SER A 41 -5.27 28.55 6.26
N PRO A 42 -5.58 29.37 5.24
CA PRO A 42 -5.08 29.17 3.88
C PRO A 42 -3.55 29.27 3.80
N PHE A 43 -2.96 30.29 4.44
CA PHE A 43 -1.51 30.50 4.44
C PHE A 43 -0.75 29.40 5.17
N PHE A 44 -1.31 28.86 6.25
CA PHE A 44 -0.69 27.75 6.98
C PHE A 44 -0.64 26.48 6.14
N LEU A 45 -1.76 26.11 5.51
CA LEU A 45 -1.82 24.92 4.66
C LEU A 45 -1.00 25.10 3.39
N LEU A 46 -0.99 26.29 2.80
CA LEU A 46 -0.15 26.60 1.64
C LEU A 46 1.34 26.48 2.01
N THR A 47 1.74 27.02 3.16
CA THR A 47 3.13 26.89 3.65
C THR A 47 3.50 25.42 3.87
N ALA A 48 2.62 24.63 4.49
CA ALA A 48 2.87 23.20 4.67
C ALA A 48 2.97 22.45 3.34
N THR A 49 2.12 22.80 2.36
CA THR A 49 2.15 22.25 1.00
C THR A 49 3.48 22.57 0.32
N LEU A 50 3.92 23.83 0.38
CA LEU A 50 5.19 24.26 -0.17
C LEU A 50 6.39 23.59 0.52
N LEU A 51 6.34 23.38 1.84
CA LEU A 51 7.40 22.69 2.57
C LEU A 51 7.56 21.23 2.12
N VAL A 52 6.46 20.51 1.92
CA VAL A 52 6.50 19.13 1.39
C VAL A 52 7.02 19.11 -0.04
N LEU A 53 6.55 20.03 -0.90
CA LEU A 53 7.04 20.13 -2.28
C LEU A 53 8.52 20.50 -2.32
N LEU A 54 8.98 21.43 -1.49
CA LEU A 54 10.38 21.81 -1.38
C LEU A 54 11.24 20.62 -0.93
N ALA A 55 10.78 19.88 0.07
CA ALA A 55 11.47 18.67 0.52
C ALA A 55 11.56 17.62 -0.59
N ARG A 56 10.47 17.40 -1.34
CA ARG A 56 10.45 16.49 -2.49
C ARG A 56 11.36 16.96 -3.61
N TRP A 57 11.33 18.25 -3.94
CA TRP A 57 12.19 18.85 -4.94
C TRP A 57 13.69 18.67 -4.62
N GLN A 58 14.06 18.86 -3.36
CA GLN A 58 15.43 18.61 -2.90
C GLN A 58 15.82 17.13 -3.01
N LEU A 59 14.90 16.21 -2.68
CA LEU A 59 15.15 14.77 -2.85
C LEU A 59 15.30 14.40 -4.32
N ASP A 60 14.55 15.04 -5.21
CA ASP A 60 14.65 14.81 -6.65
C ASP A 60 16.03 15.21 -7.19
N LEU A 61 16.54 16.37 -6.76
CA LEU A 61 17.88 16.87 -7.11
C LEU A 61 19.02 15.97 -6.62
N MET A 62 18.78 15.17 -5.56
CA MET A 62 19.77 14.25 -4.99
C MET A 62 19.70 12.83 -5.59
N GLY A 63 18.97 12.62 -6.69
CA GLY A 63 18.85 11.31 -7.35
C GLY A 63 17.59 10.52 -7.03
N ALA A 64 16.54 11.21 -6.53
CA ALA A 64 15.09 10.89 -6.51
C ALA A 64 14.63 9.44 -6.26
N GLY A 65 15.00 8.49 -7.11
CA GLY A 65 14.55 7.10 -7.07
C GLY A 65 15.08 6.32 -5.86
N GLU A 66 16.32 6.59 -5.43
CA GLU A 66 16.97 5.85 -4.34
C GLU A 66 16.56 6.38 -2.95
N LEU A 67 16.13 7.63 -2.86
CA LEU A 67 15.83 8.33 -1.60
C LEU A 67 14.32 8.50 -1.33
N ILE A 68 13.44 7.86 -2.11
CA ILE A 68 11.99 7.89 -1.88
C ILE A 68 11.60 7.44 -0.46
N VAL A 69 12.44 6.61 0.17
CA VAL A 69 12.25 6.20 1.56
C VAL A 69 12.29 7.41 2.51
N LEU A 70 13.16 8.39 2.25
CA LEU A 70 13.33 9.60 3.05
C LEU A 70 12.09 10.52 2.99
N SER A 71 11.35 10.49 1.88
CA SER A 71 10.12 11.27 1.75
C SER A 71 9.04 10.82 2.75
N TYR A 72 8.97 9.53 3.10
CA TYR A 72 7.99 9.05 4.08
C TYR A 72 8.28 9.54 5.51
N PHE A 73 9.54 9.80 5.85
CA PHE A 73 9.89 10.39 7.16
C PHE A 73 9.48 11.86 7.23
N THR A 74 9.71 12.61 6.14
CA THR A 74 9.31 14.02 6.06
C THR A 74 7.79 14.15 6.02
N ASP A 75 7.10 13.34 5.22
CA ASP A 75 5.64 13.28 5.15
C ASP A 75 5.02 12.94 6.52
N ALA A 76 5.55 11.93 7.23
CA ALA A 76 5.09 11.58 8.58
C ALA A 76 5.17 12.76 9.57
N LEU A 77 6.26 13.53 9.53
CA LEU A 77 6.45 14.68 10.42
C LEU A 77 5.57 15.86 10.03
N VAL A 78 5.58 16.27 8.76
CA VAL A 78 4.88 17.45 8.28
C VAL A 78 3.37 17.25 8.35
N PHE A 79 2.85 16.10 7.92
CA PHE A 79 1.41 15.85 7.98
C PHE A 79 0.92 15.69 9.42
N THR A 80 1.69 15.07 10.32
CA THR A 80 1.31 15.04 11.73
C THR A 80 1.30 16.44 12.34
N TRP A 81 2.29 17.27 11.99
CA TRP A 81 2.33 18.67 12.43
C TRP A 81 1.12 19.47 11.95
N VAL A 82 0.74 19.33 10.68
CA VAL A 82 -0.48 19.95 10.14
C VAL A 82 -1.71 19.43 10.86
N PHE A 83 -1.87 18.12 11.00
CA PHE A 83 -3.02 17.52 11.66
C PHE A 83 -3.19 18.07 13.08
N MET A 84 -2.14 18.02 13.90
CA MET A 84 -2.18 18.48 15.28
C MET A 84 -2.41 20.00 15.36
N GLY A 85 -1.77 20.77 14.47
CA GLY A 85 -1.92 22.22 14.39
C GLY A 85 -3.35 22.65 14.05
N VAL A 86 -3.97 22.00 13.06
CA VAL A 86 -5.37 22.25 12.69
C VAL A 86 -6.32 21.81 13.80
N ALA A 87 -6.15 20.61 14.35
CA ALA A 87 -7.06 20.07 15.37
C ALA A 87 -7.07 20.92 16.65
N GLN A 88 -5.90 21.36 17.11
CA GLN A 88 -5.79 22.22 18.29
C GLN A 88 -6.27 23.65 18.01
N HIS A 89 -6.00 24.22 16.83
CA HIS A 89 -6.53 25.54 16.46
C HIS A 89 -8.06 25.55 16.34
N GLN A 90 -8.67 24.44 15.92
CA GLN A 90 -10.13 24.30 15.94
C GLN A 90 -10.70 24.22 17.37
N ALA A 91 -9.96 23.63 18.31
CA ALA A 91 -10.36 23.55 19.71
C ALA A 91 -10.13 24.87 20.47
N ASP A 92 -9.04 25.56 20.18
CA ASP A 92 -8.69 26.88 20.72
C ASP A 92 -8.23 27.82 19.61
N PRO A 93 -9.15 28.66 19.07
CA PRO A 93 -8.85 29.61 18.01
C PRO A 93 -7.80 30.67 18.38
N ALA A 94 -7.54 30.91 19.68
CA ALA A 94 -6.53 31.87 20.11
C ALA A 94 -5.09 31.37 19.85
N LEU A 95 -4.89 30.06 19.73
CA LEU A 95 -3.61 29.45 19.42
C LEU A 95 -3.41 29.37 17.91
N SER A 96 -2.37 30.02 17.38
CA SER A 96 -2.01 29.86 15.97
C SER A 96 -1.71 28.39 15.63
N PRO A 97 -2.12 27.87 14.45
CA PRO A 97 -1.93 26.46 14.08
C PRO A 97 -0.44 26.05 14.04
N LEU A 98 0.46 26.98 13.71
CA LEU A 98 1.91 26.79 13.77
C LEU A 98 2.40 26.44 15.19
N ARG A 99 2.02 27.27 16.17
CA ARG A 99 2.41 27.09 17.58
C ARG A 99 1.78 25.84 18.16
N ALA A 100 0.51 25.62 17.88
CA ALA A 100 -0.24 24.45 18.32
C ALA A 100 0.42 23.16 17.84
N GLY A 101 0.70 23.05 16.52
CA GLY A 101 1.42 21.92 15.96
C GLY A 101 2.80 21.74 16.61
N ARG A 102 3.56 22.82 16.83
CA ARG A 102 4.90 22.73 17.46
C ARG A 102 4.82 22.26 18.92
N GLN A 103 3.84 22.72 19.68
CA GLN A 103 3.63 22.30 21.07
C GLN A 103 3.24 20.82 21.14
N ALA A 104 2.34 20.38 20.25
CA ALA A 104 1.89 18.99 20.19
C ALA A 104 3.01 17.98 19.94
N LEU A 105 4.02 18.34 19.13
CA LEU A 105 5.11 17.44 18.76
C LEU A 105 6.33 17.54 19.68
N ARG A 106 6.35 18.48 20.63
CA ARG A 106 7.49 18.72 21.52
C ARG A 106 7.83 17.46 22.32
N GLY A 107 9.06 16.99 22.20
CA GLY A 107 9.53 15.75 22.86
C GLY A 107 9.12 14.44 22.18
N ARG A 108 8.29 14.48 21.12
CA ARG A 108 7.76 13.28 20.43
C ARG A 108 8.33 13.07 19.02
N TRP A 109 9.09 14.03 18.49
CA TRP A 109 9.65 14.01 17.12
C TRP A 109 10.31 12.69 16.71
N ARG A 110 11.07 12.04 17.60
CA ARG A 110 11.71 10.75 17.30
C ARG A 110 10.70 9.63 17.09
N ALA A 111 9.66 9.54 17.93
CA ALA A 111 8.62 8.53 17.79
C ALA A 111 7.84 8.70 16.48
N LEU A 112 7.57 9.95 16.11
CA LEU A 112 6.90 10.31 14.86
C LEU A 112 7.76 9.98 13.63
N ALA A 113 9.04 10.34 13.66
CA ALA A 113 9.97 10.04 12.57
C ALA A 113 10.09 8.52 12.35
N VAL A 114 10.17 7.73 13.42
CA VAL A 114 10.24 6.26 13.31
C VAL A 114 9.00 5.69 12.62
N CYS A 115 7.83 6.33 12.73
CA CYS A 115 6.63 5.92 11.98
C CYS A 115 6.80 6.02 10.46
N GLY A 116 7.75 6.80 9.95
CA GLY A 116 8.15 6.83 8.55
C GLY A 116 8.57 5.45 8.00
N LEU A 117 9.05 4.54 8.85
CA LEU A 117 9.36 3.15 8.45
C LEU A 117 8.14 2.37 7.96
N TRP A 118 6.93 2.77 8.34
CA TRP A 118 5.69 2.20 7.79
C TRP A 118 5.46 2.58 6.32
N GLY A 119 6.23 3.52 5.77
CA GLY A 119 6.24 3.86 4.35
C GLY A 119 7.09 2.93 3.47
N LEU A 120 7.95 2.08 4.06
CA LEU A 120 8.77 1.12 3.29
C LEU A 120 7.97 0.20 2.36
N PRO A 121 6.80 -0.35 2.76
CA PRO A 121 5.96 -1.11 1.84
C PRO A 121 5.48 -0.28 0.64
N ALA A 122 5.16 1.01 0.84
CA ALA A 122 4.75 1.89 -0.25
C ALA A 122 5.92 2.17 -1.21
N ALA A 123 7.13 2.41 -0.68
CA ALA A 123 8.35 2.54 -1.47
C ALA A 123 8.61 1.29 -2.33
N LEU A 124 8.50 0.09 -1.72
CA LEU A 124 8.69 -1.17 -2.42
C LEU A 124 7.67 -1.38 -3.53
N VAL A 125 6.37 -1.19 -3.25
CA VAL A 125 5.32 -1.35 -4.26
C VAL A 125 5.48 -0.33 -5.39
N SER A 126 5.83 0.92 -5.07
CA SER A 126 6.11 1.96 -6.07
C SER A 126 7.28 1.57 -6.96
N HIS A 127 8.38 1.12 -6.37
CA HIS A 127 9.55 0.67 -7.12
C HIS A 127 9.22 -0.53 -8.02
N LEU A 128 8.51 -1.54 -7.49
CA LEU A 128 8.07 -2.68 -8.29
C LEU A 128 7.15 -2.26 -9.43
N MET A 129 6.25 -1.31 -9.19
CA MET A 129 5.35 -0.78 -10.22
C MET A 129 6.14 -0.07 -11.31
N PHE A 130 7.05 0.85 -10.98
CA PHE A 130 7.80 1.60 -11.99
C PHE A 130 8.85 0.76 -12.71
N ALA A 131 9.50 -0.18 -12.02
CA ALA A 131 10.53 -1.03 -12.60
C ALA A 131 9.95 -2.13 -13.51
N TYR A 132 8.82 -2.75 -13.13
CA TYR A 132 8.32 -3.95 -13.82
C TYR A 132 7.03 -3.74 -14.60
N ALA A 133 6.23 -2.69 -14.33
CA ALA A 133 4.99 -2.50 -15.08
C ALA A 133 5.21 -2.30 -16.60
N PRO A 134 6.19 -1.50 -17.07
CA PRO A 134 6.41 -1.32 -18.51
C PRO A 134 6.69 -2.63 -19.25
N ASP A 135 7.56 -3.48 -18.70
CA ASP A 135 7.89 -4.78 -19.30
C ASP A 135 6.70 -5.74 -19.28
N LEU A 136 5.93 -5.71 -18.19
CA LEU A 136 4.73 -6.51 -18.03
C LEU A 136 3.66 -6.12 -19.06
N VAL A 137 3.55 -4.83 -19.40
CA VAL A 137 2.67 -4.33 -20.44
C VAL A 137 3.08 -4.82 -21.82
N GLN A 138 4.36 -4.68 -22.16
CA GLN A 138 4.86 -5.13 -23.46
C GLN A 138 4.60 -6.63 -23.63
N ALA A 139 4.88 -7.42 -22.60
CA ALA A 139 4.59 -8.85 -22.58
C ALA A 139 3.09 -9.13 -22.78
N LEU A 140 2.21 -8.40 -22.09
CA LEU A 140 0.76 -8.60 -22.17
C LEU A 140 0.19 -8.25 -23.55
N VAL A 141 0.67 -7.15 -24.15
CA VAL A 141 0.28 -6.73 -25.51
C VAL A 141 0.67 -7.80 -26.53
N LEU A 142 1.89 -8.36 -26.42
CA LEU A 142 2.37 -9.42 -27.30
C LEU A 142 1.57 -10.71 -27.16
N VAL A 143 1.24 -11.11 -25.92
CA VAL A 143 0.47 -12.33 -25.64
C VAL A 143 -0.98 -12.22 -26.13
N LEU A 144 -1.61 -11.06 -25.90
CA LEU A 144 -3.01 -10.84 -26.26
C LEU A 144 -3.20 -10.52 -27.74
N GLY A 145 -2.12 -10.18 -28.47
CA GLY A 145 -2.17 -9.78 -29.88
C GLY A 145 -3.03 -8.54 -30.13
N SER A 146 -3.34 -7.77 -29.08
CA SER A 146 -4.25 -6.63 -29.13
C SER A 146 -3.74 -5.49 -28.25
N ASN A 147 -3.39 -4.39 -28.92
CA ASN A 147 -2.96 -3.17 -28.26
C ASN A 147 -4.05 -2.64 -27.32
N LEU A 148 -5.33 -2.72 -27.71
CA LEU A 148 -6.45 -2.22 -26.88
C LEU A 148 -6.66 -3.04 -25.61
N LEU A 149 -6.62 -4.37 -25.69
CA LEU A 149 -6.75 -5.24 -24.52
C LEU A 149 -5.54 -5.11 -23.60
N GLY A 150 -4.33 -5.01 -24.17
CA GLY A 150 -3.10 -4.76 -23.41
C GLY A 150 -3.13 -3.41 -22.67
N LEU A 151 -3.61 -2.36 -23.33
CA LEU A 151 -3.71 -1.01 -22.75
C LEU A 151 -4.81 -0.94 -21.68
N ALA A 152 -5.95 -1.62 -21.87
CA ALA A 152 -6.99 -1.73 -20.84
C ALA A 152 -6.51 -2.48 -19.58
N ALA A 153 -5.80 -3.60 -19.76
CA ALA A 153 -5.21 -4.35 -18.66
C ALA A 153 -4.12 -3.55 -17.95
N LEU A 154 -3.30 -2.79 -18.69
CA LEU A 154 -2.33 -1.86 -18.13
C LEU A 154 -2.99 -0.83 -17.22
N VAL A 155 -4.02 -0.14 -17.73
CA VAL A 155 -4.75 0.87 -16.94
C VAL A 155 -5.27 0.24 -15.65
N LEU A 156 -5.82 -0.98 -15.71
CA LEU A 156 -6.32 -1.67 -14.53
C LEU A 156 -5.21 -2.02 -13.52
N VAL A 157 -4.06 -2.52 -14.00
CA VAL A 157 -2.91 -2.86 -13.14
C VAL A 157 -2.32 -1.61 -12.51
N VAL A 158 -2.11 -0.55 -13.28
CA VAL A 158 -1.60 0.73 -12.76
C VAL A 158 -2.59 1.36 -11.79
N MET A 159 -3.89 1.32 -12.07
CA MET A 159 -4.91 1.83 -11.15
C MET A 159 -4.94 1.05 -9.83
N ALA A 160 -4.89 -0.28 -9.89
CA ALA A 160 -4.85 -1.12 -8.70
C ALA A 160 -3.56 -0.92 -7.89
N ALA A 161 -2.42 -0.86 -8.56
CA ALA A 161 -1.11 -0.63 -7.94
C ALA A 161 -1.02 0.78 -7.34
N ALA A 162 -1.44 1.82 -8.08
CA ALA A 162 -1.49 3.18 -7.60
C ALA A 162 -2.41 3.34 -6.39
N TYR A 163 -3.57 2.67 -6.39
CA TYR A 163 -4.46 2.66 -5.22
C TYR A 163 -3.83 1.95 -4.01
N ALA A 164 -3.17 0.81 -4.23
CA ALA A 164 -2.45 0.11 -3.17
C ALA A 164 -1.31 0.97 -2.60
N THR A 165 -0.52 1.62 -3.46
CA THR A 165 0.53 2.57 -3.07
C THR A 165 -0.04 3.75 -2.30
N PHE A 166 -1.17 4.31 -2.74
CA PHE A 166 -1.87 5.37 -2.02
C PHE A 166 -2.22 4.93 -0.59
N LEU A 167 -2.87 3.78 -0.42
CA LEU A 167 -3.19 3.25 0.91
C LEU A 167 -1.94 3.02 1.77
N LEU A 168 -0.87 2.44 1.19
CA LEU A 168 0.37 2.18 1.92
C LEU A 168 1.11 3.47 2.27
N SER A 169 1.02 4.51 1.45
CA SER A 169 1.63 5.82 1.70
C SER A 169 0.92 6.59 2.82
N LEU A 170 -0.37 6.35 3.05
CA LEU A 170 -1.12 6.89 4.17
C LEU A 170 -0.76 6.22 5.51
N LEU A 171 -0.21 5.01 5.48
CA LEU A 171 0.12 4.26 6.68
C LEU A 171 1.12 4.99 7.61
N PRO A 172 2.29 5.46 7.14
CA PRO A 172 3.22 6.22 7.98
C PRO A 172 2.60 7.51 8.52
N VAL A 173 1.70 8.14 7.74
CA VAL A 173 1.02 9.39 8.12
C VAL A 173 0.04 9.14 9.27
N LEU A 174 -0.86 8.18 9.13
CA LEU A 174 -1.85 7.84 10.16
C LEU A 174 -1.18 7.28 11.42
N ALA A 175 -0.10 6.50 11.26
CA ALA A 175 0.67 5.99 12.39
C ALA A 175 1.35 7.14 13.15
N ALA A 176 1.97 8.08 12.45
CA ALA A 176 2.57 9.26 13.07
C ALA A 176 1.51 10.13 13.76
N ILE A 177 0.34 10.34 13.14
CA ILE A 177 -0.79 11.04 13.78
C ILE A 177 -1.22 10.33 15.07
N GLN A 178 -1.34 9.00 15.06
CA GLN A 178 -1.70 8.25 16.27
C GLN A 178 -0.64 8.39 17.37
N ALA A 179 0.64 8.27 17.04
CA ALA A 179 1.75 8.48 17.98
C ALA A 179 1.83 9.93 18.48
N GLY A 180 1.31 10.89 17.70
CA GLY A 180 1.14 12.28 18.11
C GLY A 180 -0.02 12.46 19.10
N ARG A 181 -1.15 11.78 18.86
CA ARG A 181 -2.36 11.84 19.68
C ARG A 181 -2.23 11.12 21.03
N ASP A 182 -1.64 9.93 21.03
CA ASP A 182 -1.53 9.05 22.20
C ASP A 182 -0.06 8.89 22.61
N ALA A 183 0.27 9.30 23.84
CA ALA A 183 1.63 9.23 24.38
C ALA A 183 2.12 7.78 24.58
N ASP A 184 1.18 6.86 24.81
CA ASP A 184 1.47 5.46 25.09
C ASP A 184 1.54 4.62 23.80
N ALA A 185 1.20 5.21 22.65
CA ALA A 185 1.25 4.54 21.37
C ALA A 185 2.69 4.38 20.87
N ASN A 186 3.28 3.22 21.16
CA ASN A 186 4.55 2.82 20.56
C ASN A 186 4.42 2.61 19.03
N PHE A 187 5.55 2.55 18.33
CA PHE A 187 5.62 2.38 16.87
C PHE A 187 4.74 1.25 16.30
N LYS A 188 4.64 0.12 17.02
CA LYS A 188 3.85 -1.04 16.58
C LYS A 188 2.35 -0.81 16.79
N LEU A 189 2.00 -0.21 17.93
CA LEU A 189 0.63 0.15 18.28
C LEU A 189 0.10 1.19 17.29
N ALA A 190 0.86 2.26 17.04
CA ALA A 190 0.55 3.28 16.06
C ALA A 190 0.29 2.70 14.65
N GLY A 191 1.13 1.75 14.21
CA GLY A 191 0.94 1.05 12.94
C GLY A 191 -0.32 0.19 12.89
N LEU A 192 -0.69 -0.48 14.00
CA LEU A 192 -1.93 -1.25 14.10
C LEU A 192 -3.16 -0.36 13.93
N TRP A 193 -3.20 0.78 14.65
CA TRP A 193 -4.28 1.75 14.52
C TRP A 193 -4.40 2.27 13.09
N ALA A 194 -3.27 2.62 12.47
CA ALA A 194 -3.23 3.09 11.10
C ALA A 194 -3.76 2.04 10.10
N LEU A 195 -3.38 0.76 10.25
CA LEU A 195 -3.89 -0.32 9.40
C LEU A 195 -5.39 -0.56 9.58
N ARG A 196 -5.88 -0.51 10.81
CA ARG A 196 -7.32 -0.64 11.13
C ARG A 196 -8.11 0.52 10.53
N ALA A 197 -7.58 1.73 10.68
CA ALA A 197 -8.12 2.95 10.11
C ALA A 197 -8.24 2.84 8.57
N LEU A 198 -7.17 2.41 7.89
CA LEU A 198 -7.19 2.19 6.45
C LEU A 198 -8.17 1.08 6.03
N ARG A 199 -8.25 -0.01 6.80
CA ARG A 199 -9.19 -1.11 6.53
C ARG A 199 -10.64 -0.65 6.67
N ALA A 200 -10.97 0.08 7.73
CA ALA A 200 -12.30 0.64 7.95
C ALA A 200 -12.65 1.69 6.87
N GLY A 201 -11.67 2.47 6.44
CA GLY A 201 -11.83 3.57 5.50
C GLY A 201 -11.57 3.27 4.03
N HIS A 202 -11.23 2.05 3.64
CA HIS A 202 -10.81 1.77 2.25
C HIS A 202 -11.87 2.17 1.21
N ARG A 203 -13.17 2.04 1.51
CA ARG A 203 -14.21 2.41 0.55
C ARG A 203 -14.26 3.92 0.27
N PRO A 204 -14.38 4.80 1.29
CA PRO A 204 -14.34 6.23 1.04
C PRO A 204 -12.97 6.70 0.51
N LEU A 205 -11.87 6.07 0.91
CA LEU A 205 -10.54 6.33 0.34
C LEU A 205 -10.47 5.97 -1.16
N ALA A 206 -11.10 4.89 -1.60
CA ALA A 206 -11.22 4.55 -3.01
C ALA A 206 -12.01 5.60 -3.78
N ALA A 207 -13.10 6.12 -3.22
CA ALA A 207 -13.88 7.19 -3.84
C ALA A 207 -13.06 8.48 -4.00
N VAL A 208 -12.30 8.87 -2.97
CA VAL A 208 -11.37 10.01 -3.04
C VAL A 208 -10.28 9.77 -4.09
N PHE A 209 -9.68 8.58 -4.11
CA PHE A 209 -8.66 8.21 -5.09
C PHE A 209 -9.18 8.26 -6.54
N VAL A 210 -10.34 7.67 -6.81
CA VAL A 210 -10.94 7.70 -8.15
C VAL A 210 -11.30 9.13 -8.57
N SER A 211 -11.81 9.95 -7.63
CA SER A 211 -12.09 11.37 -7.90
C SER A 211 -10.81 12.14 -8.23
N PHE A 212 -9.72 11.87 -7.49
CA PHE A 212 -8.42 12.45 -7.74
C PHE A 212 -7.87 12.05 -9.12
N VAL A 213 -7.85 10.76 -9.46
CA VAL A 213 -7.40 10.28 -10.77
C VAL A 213 -8.24 10.90 -11.89
N SER A 214 -9.56 10.94 -11.73
CA SER A 214 -10.47 11.53 -12.73
C SER A 214 -10.17 13.02 -12.93
N ALA A 215 -9.91 13.75 -11.85
CA ALA A 215 -9.51 15.15 -11.92
C ALA A 215 -8.14 15.33 -12.61
N CYS A 216 -7.17 14.46 -12.32
CA CYS A 216 -5.87 14.46 -13.01
C CYS A 216 -6.01 14.18 -14.50
N VAL A 217 -6.84 13.22 -14.91
CA VAL A 217 -7.10 12.91 -16.32
C VAL A 217 -7.78 14.08 -17.02
N LEU A 218 -8.78 14.69 -16.40
CA LEU A 218 -9.45 15.88 -16.95
C LEU A 218 -8.47 17.06 -17.08
N ALA A 219 -7.68 17.32 -16.03
CA ALA A 219 -6.67 18.36 -16.05
C ALA A 219 -5.63 18.11 -17.14
N ALA A 220 -5.13 16.87 -17.27
CA ALA A 220 -4.22 16.49 -18.33
C ALA A 220 -4.82 16.71 -19.72
N ALA A 221 -6.09 16.34 -19.94
CA ALA A 221 -6.77 16.56 -21.22
C ALA A 221 -6.89 18.06 -21.58
N VAL A 222 -7.30 18.89 -20.62
CA VAL A 222 -7.39 20.35 -20.81
C VAL A 222 -6.02 20.95 -21.09
N LEU A 223 -5.02 20.54 -20.33
CA LEU A 223 -3.67 21.06 -20.49
C LEU A 223 -3.06 20.60 -21.83
N THR A 224 -3.18 19.33 -22.23
CA THR A 224 -2.74 18.85 -23.55
C THR A 224 -3.34 19.69 -24.69
N TYR A 225 -4.62 20.06 -24.59
CA TYR A 225 -5.24 20.98 -25.54
C TYR A 225 -4.56 22.35 -25.55
N LEU A 226 -4.31 22.95 -24.37
CA LEU A 226 -3.60 24.24 -24.25
C LEU A 226 -2.17 24.16 -24.81
N TYR A 227 -1.46 23.04 -24.60
CA TYR A 227 -0.12 22.81 -25.14
C TYR A 227 -0.08 22.72 -26.65
N GLY A 228 -1.11 22.12 -27.27
CA GLY A 228 -1.26 22.11 -28.73
C GLY A 228 -1.37 23.51 -29.36
N HIS A 229 -1.58 24.55 -28.55
CA HIS A 229 -1.67 25.95 -28.97
C HIS A 229 -0.44 26.78 -28.60
N LEU A 230 0.62 26.18 -28.03
CA LEU A 230 1.89 26.89 -27.85
C LEU A 230 2.46 27.27 -29.23
N PRO A 231 2.94 28.52 -29.41
CA PRO A 231 3.56 28.92 -30.67
C PRO A 231 4.73 28.00 -31.00
N THR A 232 4.78 27.48 -32.21
CA THR A 232 5.91 26.66 -32.68
C THR A 232 7.25 27.38 -32.54
N GLN A 233 7.27 28.72 -32.62
CA GLN A 233 8.45 29.53 -32.32
C GLN A 233 8.98 29.34 -30.90
N PHE A 234 8.13 29.17 -29.88
CA PHE A 234 8.59 28.93 -28.50
C PHE A 234 9.39 27.62 -28.36
N LEU A 235 8.99 26.58 -29.11
CA LEU A 235 9.67 25.28 -29.11
C LEU A 235 10.94 25.30 -29.98
N LEU A 236 10.97 26.12 -31.04
CA LEU A 236 12.13 26.24 -31.94
C LEU A 236 13.22 27.15 -31.36
N ASP A 237 12.85 28.19 -30.61
CA ASP A 237 13.78 29.15 -30.01
C ASP A 237 14.43 28.63 -28.72
N ASN A 238 13.85 27.58 -28.11
CA ASN A 238 14.35 26.94 -26.89
C ASN A 238 14.54 25.45 -27.13
N PRO A 239 15.75 24.99 -27.51
CA PRO A 239 16.03 23.56 -27.74
C PRO A 239 15.78 22.69 -26.49
N ASP A 240 15.80 23.28 -25.29
CA ASP A 240 15.49 22.62 -24.02
C ASP A 240 14.03 22.79 -23.57
N ALA A 241 13.16 23.40 -24.39
CA ALA A 241 11.77 23.67 -24.00
C ALA A 241 11.00 22.40 -23.64
N ASP A 242 11.23 21.29 -24.34
CA ASP A 242 10.54 20.03 -24.07
C ASP A 242 10.96 19.42 -22.72
N ALA A 243 12.26 19.46 -22.40
CA ALA A 243 12.79 19.05 -21.09
C ALA A 243 12.30 19.98 -19.96
N TRP A 244 12.28 21.30 -20.21
CA TRP A 244 11.81 22.27 -19.24
C TRP A 244 10.31 22.15 -18.97
N LEU A 245 9.51 22.02 -20.03
CA LEU A 245 8.07 21.83 -19.93
C LEU A 245 7.73 20.52 -19.24
N SER A 246 8.30 19.40 -19.67
CA SER A 246 8.04 18.09 -19.04
C SER A 246 8.41 18.06 -17.56
N TYR A 247 9.44 18.80 -17.13
CA TYR A 247 9.83 18.89 -15.72
C TYR A 247 8.92 19.81 -14.88
N TRP A 248 8.63 21.03 -15.36
CA TRP A 248 7.88 22.02 -14.56
C TRP A 248 6.37 21.84 -14.61
N TYR A 249 5.87 21.21 -15.67
CA TYR A 249 4.45 21.05 -15.93
C TYR A 249 3.67 20.28 -14.84
N PRO A 250 4.19 19.21 -14.22
CA PRO A 250 3.47 18.51 -13.16
C PRO A 250 3.32 19.33 -11.86
N TRP A 251 4.18 20.33 -11.63
CA TRP A 251 4.30 21.01 -10.34
C TRP A 251 3.05 21.79 -9.91
N PRO A 252 2.39 22.60 -10.76
CA PRO A 252 1.14 23.26 -10.39
C PRO A 252 0.04 22.25 -10.04
N GLY A 253 -0.07 21.16 -10.81
CA GLY A 253 -1.01 20.07 -10.53
C GLY A 253 -0.72 19.40 -9.19
N LEU A 254 0.56 19.09 -8.92
CA LEU A 254 1.02 18.55 -7.64
C LEU A 254 0.76 19.49 -6.46
N LEU A 255 0.95 20.81 -6.65
CA LEU A 255 0.64 21.83 -5.65
C LEU A 255 -0.83 21.83 -5.29
N VAL A 256 -1.73 21.87 -6.28
CA VAL A 256 -3.18 21.83 -6.05
C VAL A 256 -3.59 20.52 -5.40
N ALA A 257 -3.11 19.39 -5.93
CA ALA A 257 -3.37 18.05 -5.39
C ALA A 257 -2.99 17.95 -3.90
N LEU A 258 -1.77 18.38 -3.58
CA LEU A 258 -1.24 18.32 -2.23
C LEU A 258 -1.96 19.31 -1.32
N PHE A 259 -2.27 20.52 -1.78
CA PHE A 259 -3.05 21.48 -0.99
C PHE A 259 -4.43 20.93 -0.62
N VAL A 260 -5.12 20.30 -1.59
CA VAL A 260 -6.40 19.62 -1.35
C VAL A 260 -6.24 18.48 -0.34
N PHE A 261 -5.22 17.64 -0.52
CA PHE A 261 -4.94 16.54 0.41
C PHE A 261 -4.67 17.03 1.84
N VAL A 262 -3.78 18.01 1.99
CA VAL A 262 -3.40 18.63 3.28
C VAL A 262 -4.63 19.27 3.95
N SER A 263 -5.53 19.88 3.16
CA SER A 263 -6.79 20.44 3.66
C SER A 263 -7.77 19.37 4.16
N MET A 264 -7.81 18.21 3.49
CA MET A 264 -8.64 17.08 3.89
C MET A 264 -8.03 16.24 5.02
N LEU A 265 -6.74 16.42 5.32
CA LEU A 265 -6.01 15.55 6.23
C LEU A 265 -6.65 15.44 7.61
N GLN A 266 -7.03 16.57 8.22
CA GLN A 266 -7.65 16.58 9.54
C GLN A 266 -9.00 15.84 9.58
N PRO A 267 -10.02 16.23 8.77
CA PRO A 267 -11.31 15.54 8.82
C PRO A 267 -11.21 14.07 8.41
N MET A 268 -10.35 13.73 7.44
CA MET A 268 -10.12 12.35 7.03
C MET A 268 -9.46 11.53 8.14
N ALA A 269 -8.31 11.97 8.68
CA ALA A 269 -7.57 11.19 9.67
C ALA A 269 -8.32 11.07 11.00
N SER A 270 -9.06 12.10 11.41
CA SER A 270 -9.91 12.05 12.61
C SER A 270 -11.00 10.98 12.47
N ASP A 271 -11.70 10.93 11.33
CA ASP A 271 -12.76 9.95 11.08
C ASP A 271 -12.20 8.52 10.97
N LEU A 272 -11.12 8.34 10.21
CA LEU A 272 -10.46 7.05 10.03
C LEU A 272 -9.94 6.47 11.34
N LEU A 273 -9.30 7.28 12.17
CA LEU A 273 -8.76 6.82 13.44
C LEU A 273 -9.85 6.67 14.51
N ALA A 274 -10.93 7.45 14.48
CA ALA A 274 -12.09 7.21 15.34
C ALA A 274 -12.76 5.86 15.03
N ALA A 275 -12.87 5.49 13.76
CA ALA A 275 -13.34 4.16 13.36
C ALA A 275 -12.40 3.04 13.87
N ALA A 276 -11.09 3.27 13.86
CA ALA A 276 -10.13 2.34 14.44
C ALA A 276 -10.23 2.25 15.97
N ASP A 277 -10.47 3.38 16.65
CA ASP A 277 -10.62 3.44 18.10
C ASP A 277 -11.82 2.58 18.57
N VAL A 278 -12.95 2.62 17.85
CA VAL A 278 -14.13 1.76 18.12
C VAL A 278 -13.82 0.28 17.90
N ASP A 279 -13.19 -0.07 16.77
CA ASP A 279 -12.85 -1.46 16.45
C ASP A 279 -11.81 -2.06 17.42
N LEU A 280 -10.97 -1.23 18.04
CA LEU A 280 -9.93 -1.65 18.99
C LEU A 280 -10.41 -1.59 20.45
N SER A 281 -11.35 -0.71 20.79
CA SER A 281 -11.93 -0.65 22.14
C SER A 281 -12.71 -1.91 22.48
N ASP A 282 -13.35 -2.53 21.49
CA ASP A 282 -14.12 -3.77 21.67
C ASP A 282 -13.21 -4.99 21.92
N GLU A 283 -11.92 -4.92 21.53
CA GLU A 283 -10.96 -6.03 21.65
C GLU A 283 -9.90 -5.87 22.75
N ILE A 284 -9.60 -4.63 23.22
CA ILE A 284 -8.38 -4.33 24.02
C ILE A 284 -8.67 -3.66 25.38
N LEU A 285 -9.82 -3.90 26.01
CA LEU A 285 -10.18 -3.26 27.29
C LEU A 285 -9.26 -3.58 28.50
N HIS A 286 -8.20 -4.39 28.36
CA HIS A 286 -7.20 -4.55 29.41
C HIS A 286 -5.83 -4.04 28.93
N GLN A 287 -5.42 -2.89 29.49
CA GLN A 287 -4.17 -2.17 29.19
C GLN A 287 -2.91 -3.07 29.21
N GLY A 288 -2.90 -4.12 30.04
CA GLY A 288 -1.82 -5.12 30.10
C GLY A 288 -1.62 -5.96 28.82
N HIS A 289 -2.61 -6.02 27.91
CA HIS A 289 -2.56 -6.84 26.71
C HIS A 289 -2.17 -6.07 25.43
N LYS A 290 -2.08 -4.73 25.47
CA LYS A 290 -1.80 -3.88 24.30
C LYS A 290 -0.48 -4.25 23.60
N SER A 291 0.58 -4.50 24.38
CA SER A 291 1.90 -4.89 23.85
C SER A 291 1.88 -6.29 23.22
N ALA A 292 1.22 -7.25 23.86
CA ALA A 292 1.07 -8.61 23.37
C ALA A 292 0.23 -8.68 22.08
N TYR A 293 -0.84 -7.88 21.98
CA TYR A 293 -1.63 -7.73 20.75
C TYR A 293 -0.82 -7.12 19.60
N GLY A 294 -0.04 -6.07 19.89
CA GLY A 294 0.88 -5.48 18.90
C GLY A 294 1.87 -6.52 18.34
N GLU A 295 2.45 -7.37 19.20
CA GLU A 295 3.35 -8.44 18.77
C GLU A 295 2.64 -9.54 17.95
N ARG A 296 1.43 -9.95 18.36
CA ARG A 296 0.61 -10.91 17.58
C ARG A 296 0.29 -10.36 16.20
N HIS A 297 -0.04 -9.08 16.12
CA HIS A 297 -0.38 -8.41 14.87
C HIS A 297 0.83 -8.27 13.94
N VAL A 298 1.97 -7.79 14.45
CA VAL A 298 3.23 -7.76 13.69
C VAL A 298 3.58 -9.16 13.19
N GLY A 299 3.42 -10.19 14.03
CA GLY A 299 3.58 -11.58 13.62
C GLY A 299 2.64 -11.99 12.48
N TRP A 300 1.38 -11.57 12.50
CA TRP A 300 0.41 -11.81 11.42
C TRP A 300 0.79 -11.08 10.13
N LEU A 301 1.18 -9.80 10.21
CA LEU A 301 1.64 -8.99 9.08
C LEU A 301 2.85 -9.63 8.40
N LEU A 302 3.88 -10.00 9.19
CA LEU A 302 5.09 -10.63 8.68
C LEU A 302 4.79 -11.94 7.92
N ARG A 303 3.81 -12.73 8.38
CA ARG A 303 3.38 -13.94 7.67
C ARG A 303 2.64 -13.64 6.36
N ARG A 304 1.80 -12.60 6.35
CA ARG A 304 1.05 -12.17 5.16
C ARG A 304 1.97 -11.55 4.11
N ALA A 305 2.86 -10.65 4.52
CA ALA A 305 3.93 -10.12 3.68
C ALA A 305 4.82 -11.26 3.15
N GLY A 306 5.17 -12.21 4.01
CA GLY A 306 5.94 -13.38 3.60
C GLY A 306 5.22 -14.30 2.60
N PHE A 307 3.90 -14.37 2.63
CA PHE A 307 3.11 -15.04 1.59
C PHE A 307 3.07 -14.23 0.30
N ALA A 308 2.83 -12.91 0.39
CA ALA A 308 2.78 -12.02 -0.76
C ALA A 308 4.09 -12.00 -1.55
N LEU A 309 5.25 -11.91 -0.88
CA LEU A 309 6.56 -11.97 -1.53
C LEU A 309 6.79 -13.30 -2.27
N ARG A 310 6.30 -14.42 -1.72
CA ARG A 310 6.40 -15.73 -2.39
C ARG A 310 5.44 -15.84 -3.58
N ALA A 311 4.27 -15.22 -3.52
CA ALA A 311 3.37 -15.11 -4.67
C ALA A 311 3.99 -14.24 -5.77
N LEU A 312 4.59 -13.10 -5.41
CA LEU A 312 5.35 -12.24 -6.33
C LEU A 312 6.54 -12.97 -6.94
N ALA A 313 7.26 -13.79 -6.18
CA ALA A 313 8.33 -14.63 -6.72
C ALA A 313 7.83 -15.61 -7.79
N ALA A 314 6.70 -16.28 -7.54
CA ALA A 314 6.09 -17.17 -8.53
C ALA A 314 5.62 -16.42 -9.78
N PHE A 315 5.09 -15.21 -9.60
CA PHE A 315 4.66 -14.35 -10.69
C PHE A 315 5.86 -13.82 -11.52
N SER A 316 6.94 -13.43 -10.85
CA SER A 316 8.22 -13.02 -11.46
C SER A 316 8.81 -14.16 -12.31
N LEU A 317 8.74 -15.41 -11.84
CA LEU A 317 9.16 -16.58 -12.64
C LEU A 317 8.29 -16.76 -13.89
N LEU A 318 6.98 -16.71 -13.72
CA LEU A 318 6.04 -16.92 -14.81
C LEU A 318 6.20 -15.84 -15.89
N LEU A 319 6.36 -14.58 -15.48
CA LEU A 319 6.63 -13.47 -16.39
C LEU A 319 8.01 -13.57 -17.04
N GLY A 320 9.06 -13.88 -16.28
CA GLY A 320 10.41 -14.02 -16.82
C GLY A 320 10.49 -15.10 -17.92
N VAL A 321 9.83 -16.24 -17.71
CA VAL A 321 9.73 -17.31 -18.73
C VAL A 321 8.94 -16.85 -19.95
N LEU A 322 7.82 -16.15 -19.75
CA LEU A 322 7.02 -15.60 -20.85
C LEU A 322 7.82 -14.57 -21.67
N TYR A 323 8.56 -13.70 -21.00
CA TYR A 323 9.35 -12.64 -21.62
C TYR A 323 10.53 -13.23 -22.41
N ALA A 324 11.28 -14.18 -21.82
CA ALA A 324 12.37 -14.86 -22.52
C ALA A 324 11.89 -15.67 -23.74
N THR A 325 10.69 -16.26 -23.67
CA THR A 325 10.14 -17.06 -24.77
C THR A 325 9.53 -16.23 -25.89
N LEU A 326 8.95 -15.06 -25.60
CA LEU A 326 8.28 -14.22 -26.61
C LEU A 326 9.18 -13.13 -27.20
N LEU A 327 10.15 -12.63 -26.44
CA LEU A 327 10.97 -11.47 -26.80
C LEU A 327 12.46 -11.78 -26.99
N ASP A 328 12.85 -13.06 -26.91
CA ASP A 328 14.25 -13.52 -27.01
C ASP A 328 15.21 -12.73 -26.10
N SER A 329 14.69 -12.33 -24.93
CA SER A 329 15.42 -11.46 -24.01
C SER A 329 16.49 -12.23 -23.24
N LYS A 330 17.68 -11.66 -23.10
CA LYS A 330 18.76 -12.19 -22.25
C LYS A 330 18.57 -11.92 -20.74
N ASP A 331 17.50 -11.23 -20.36
CA ASP A 331 17.25 -10.78 -18.98
C ASP A 331 16.59 -11.83 -18.07
N LEU A 332 16.44 -13.09 -18.52
CA LEU A 332 15.86 -14.17 -17.72
C LEU A 332 16.59 -14.34 -16.37
N SER A 333 17.91 -14.11 -16.35
CA SER A 333 18.74 -14.15 -15.14
C SER A 333 18.31 -13.11 -14.10
N ASN A 334 17.92 -11.90 -14.53
CA ASN A 334 17.42 -10.84 -13.65
C ASN A 334 16.07 -11.22 -13.04
N TRP A 335 15.15 -11.76 -13.85
CA TRP A 335 13.85 -12.24 -13.38
C TRP A 335 13.97 -13.43 -12.41
N LEU A 336 14.91 -14.34 -12.66
CA LEU A 336 15.24 -15.46 -11.77
C LEU A 336 15.87 -14.97 -10.46
N GLY A 337 16.80 -14.02 -10.53
CA GLY A 337 17.41 -13.37 -9.38
C GLY A 337 16.36 -12.70 -8.50
N SER A 338 15.47 -11.90 -9.09
CA SER A 338 14.36 -11.26 -8.37
C SER A 338 13.43 -12.28 -7.72
N ALA A 339 13.05 -13.34 -8.45
CA ALA A 339 12.21 -14.40 -7.90
C ALA A 339 12.88 -15.12 -6.70
N PHE A 340 14.17 -15.40 -6.79
CA PHE A 340 14.94 -16.02 -5.71
C PHE A 340 14.94 -15.14 -4.45
N TRP A 341 15.27 -13.86 -4.59
CA TRP A 341 15.30 -12.92 -3.47
C TRP A 341 13.92 -12.69 -2.85
N LEU A 342 12.88 -12.54 -3.68
CA LEU A 342 11.50 -12.43 -3.22
C LEU A 342 11.05 -13.69 -2.46
N TYR A 343 11.38 -14.88 -2.96
CA TYR A 343 11.04 -16.13 -2.28
C TYR A 343 11.78 -16.30 -0.95
N LEU A 344 13.09 -16.02 -0.92
CA LEU A 344 13.92 -16.09 0.28
C LEU A 344 13.45 -15.07 1.33
N GLY A 345 13.24 -13.82 0.92
CA GLY A 345 12.68 -12.76 1.76
C GLY A 345 11.33 -13.16 2.34
N GLY A 346 10.44 -13.72 1.51
CA GLY A 346 9.14 -14.18 1.96
C GLY A 346 9.20 -15.33 2.98
N LYS A 347 10.17 -16.25 2.83
CA LYS A 347 10.43 -17.34 3.79
C LYS A 347 10.98 -16.80 5.11
N LEU A 348 11.89 -15.83 5.08
CA LEU A 348 12.45 -15.18 6.26
C LEU A 348 11.37 -14.41 7.04
N LEU A 349 10.54 -13.61 6.38
CA LEU A 349 9.44 -12.90 7.02
C LEU A 349 8.43 -13.87 7.65
N THR A 350 8.09 -14.96 6.96
CA THR A 350 7.19 -15.98 7.51
C THR A 350 7.78 -16.64 8.77
N ARG A 351 9.07 -16.98 8.76
CA ARG A 351 9.78 -17.54 9.92
C ARG A 351 9.82 -16.55 11.08
N TRP A 352 10.11 -15.29 10.81
CA TRP A 352 10.15 -14.25 11.84
C TRP A 352 8.76 -14.01 12.45
N GLY A 353 7.73 -13.95 11.61
CA GLY A 353 6.33 -13.83 12.07
C GLY A 353 5.85 -15.03 12.89
N ASN A 354 6.38 -16.23 12.65
CA ASN A 354 6.13 -17.41 13.50
C ASN A 354 6.81 -17.29 14.86
N ARG A 355 8.08 -16.86 14.91
CA ARG A 355 8.82 -16.62 16.17
C ARG A 355 8.12 -15.60 17.05
N ARG A 356 7.68 -14.48 16.48
CA ARG A 356 6.93 -13.41 17.17
C ARG A 356 5.61 -13.92 17.76
N ARG A 357 4.88 -14.76 17.01
CA ARG A 357 3.64 -15.38 17.50
C ARG A 357 3.90 -16.29 18.71
N GLN A 358 4.96 -17.08 18.68
CA GLN A 358 5.34 -17.95 19.78
C GLN A 358 5.69 -17.13 21.04
N GLN A 359 6.48 -16.06 20.89
CA GLN A 359 6.81 -15.14 21.99
C GLN A 359 5.56 -14.49 22.60
N ALA A 360 4.61 -14.05 21.76
CA ALA A 360 3.38 -13.42 22.22
C ALA A 360 2.31 -14.41 22.76
N GLN A 361 2.51 -15.72 22.54
CA GLN A 361 1.72 -16.78 23.19
C GLN A 361 2.29 -17.07 24.58
N VAL A 362 3.61 -17.24 24.70
CA VAL A 362 4.30 -17.46 25.98
C VAL A 362 4.11 -16.30 26.95
N ALA A 363 4.08 -15.06 26.46
CA ALA A 363 3.84 -13.87 27.30
C ALA A 363 2.37 -13.68 27.73
N GLY A 364 1.42 -14.38 27.11
CA GLY A 364 -0.02 -14.27 27.40
C GLY A 364 -0.63 -15.48 28.09
N THR A 365 0.17 -16.50 28.38
CA THR A 365 -0.21 -17.69 29.14
C THR A 365 0.76 -17.81 30.29
N ASP A 366 0.29 -17.65 31.52
CA ASP A 366 1.08 -17.87 32.73
C ASP A 366 1.69 -19.28 32.75
N GLY A 367 2.92 -19.42 32.25
CA GLY A 367 3.74 -20.62 32.41
C GLY A 367 3.32 -21.91 31.69
N VAL A 368 2.26 -21.93 30.87
CA VAL A 368 1.88 -23.16 30.15
C VAL A 368 2.76 -23.33 28.90
N PRO A 369 3.60 -24.38 28.80
CA PRO A 369 4.41 -24.62 27.62
C PRO A 369 3.51 -24.85 26.39
N PRO A 370 3.92 -24.39 25.19
CA PRO A 370 3.16 -24.64 23.98
C PRO A 370 3.03 -26.15 23.79
N ALA A 371 1.79 -26.65 23.74
CA ALA A 371 1.49 -28.05 23.51
C ALA A 371 2.28 -28.57 22.28
N ALA A 372 2.93 -29.72 22.44
CA ALA A 372 3.62 -30.39 21.35
C ALA A 372 2.69 -30.51 20.13
N ASP A 373 3.23 -30.29 18.93
CA ASP A 373 2.45 -30.32 17.68
C ASP A 373 1.55 -31.57 17.66
N PRO A 374 0.21 -31.42 17.76
CA PRO A 374 -0.71 -32.53 18.02
C PRO A 374 -0.81 -33.49 16.83
N ARG A 375 -0.12 -33.17 15.73
CA ARG A 375 -0.15 -33.93 14.49
C ARG A 375 0.58 -35.28 14.65
N PRO A 376 -0.06 -36.40 14.28
CA PRO A 376 0.54 -37.73 14.30
C PRO A 376 1.90 -37.76 13.58
N ALA A 377 2.82 -38.63 14.03
CA ALA A 377 4.17 -38.75 13.46
C ALA A 377 4.15 -38.97 11.92
N TRP A 378 3.18 -39.74 11.43
CA TRP A 378 3.01 -40.00 10.00
C TRP A 378 2.58 -38.76 9.20
N VAL A 379 1.75 -37.87 9.77
CA VAL A 379 1.37 -36.59 9.14
C VAL A 379 2.59 -35.66 9.02
N ARG A 380 3.44 -35.63 10.05
CA ARG A 380 4.70 -34.87 10.03
C ARG A 380 5.69 -35.43 9.00
N TRP A 381 5.71 -36.74 8.81
CA TRP A 381 6.54 -37.40 7.79
C TRP A 381 6.06 -37.06 6.38
N VAL A 382 4.76 -37.16 6.10
CA VAL A 382 4.15 -36.77 4.81
C VAL A 382 4.42 -35.30 4.48
N ASP A 383 4.31 -34.40 5.46
CA ASP A 383 4.58 -32.97 5.25
C ASP A 383 6.08 -32.70 4.95
N ARG A 384 6.99 -33.48 5.52
CA ARG A 384 8.43 -33.44 5.18
C ARG A 384 8.68 -33.98 3.77
N VAL A 385 8.08 -35.11 3.40
CA VAL A 385 8.21 -35.70 2.06
C VAL A 385 7.69 -34.75 1.00
N LEU A 386 6.51 -34.15 1.20
CA LEU A 386 5.96 -33.13 0.28
C LEU A 386 6.84 -31.87 0.22
N ALA A 387 7.44 -31.45 1.33
CA ALA A 387 8.38 -30.33 1.32
C ALA A 387 9.68 -30.64 0.58
N VAL A 388 10.20 -31.87 0.71
CA VAL A 388 11.38 -32.35 -0.03
C VAL A 388 11.06 -32.46 -1.51
N LEU A 389 9.93 -33.07 -1.89
CA LEU A 389 9.48 -33.17 -3.28
C LEU A 389 9.23 -31.79 -3.92
N GLN A 390 8.70 -30.82 -3.16
CA GLN A 390 8.63 -29.42 -3.62
C GLN A 390 10.01 -28.81 -3.86
N GLY A 391 10.97 -29.06 -2.96
CA GLY A 391 12.34 -28.60 -3.12
C GLY A 391 13.02 -29.23 -4.33
N VAL A 392 12.86 -30.54 -4.53
CA VAL A 392 13.38 -31.29 -5.68
C VAL A 392 12.72 -30.85 -6.98
N GLY A 393 11.40 -30.59 -6.99
CA GLY A 393 10.70 -30.07 -8.17
C GLY A 393 11.13 -28.64 -8.54
N LEU A 394 11.39 -27.78 -7.55
CA LEU A 394 11.95 -26.45 -7.77
C LEU A 394 13.40 -26.50 -8.28
N LEU A 395 14.24 -27.36 -7.71
CA LEU A 395 15.61 -27.57 -8.17
C LEU A 395 15.65 -28.20 -9.56
N GLY A 396 14.74 -29.13 -9.86
CA GLY A 396 14.57 -29.74 -11.18
C GLY A 396 14.08 -28.74 -12.23
N ALA A 397 13.16 -27.84 -11.86
CA ALA A 397 12.74 -26.74 -12.74
C ALA A 397 13.89 -25.75 -12.99
N LEU A 398 14.64 -25.36 -11.96
CA LEU A 398 15.83 -24.51 -12.09
C LEU A 398 16.93 -25.18 -12.92
N GLY A 399 17.15 -26.48 -12.73
CA GLY A 399 18.10 -27.28 -13.50
C GLY A 399 17.68 -27.42 -14.97
N ALA A 400 16.40 -27.68 -15.26
CA ALA A 400 15.88 -27.74 -16.62
C ALA A 400 15.93 -26.37 -17.33
N ILE A 401 15.76 -25.27 -16.59
CA ILE A 401 15.90 -23.91 -17.10
C ILE A 401 17.36 -23.54 -17.36
N TRP A 402 18.28 -23.93 -16.48
CA TRP A 402 19.72 -23.78 -16.71
C TRP A 402 20.21 -24.63 -17.89
N TRP A 403 19.62 -25.82 -18.08
CA TRP A 403 19.85 -26.69 -19.24
C TRP A 403 19.26 -26.14 -20.55
N MET A 404 18.15 -25.38 -20.48
CA MET A 404 17.57 -24.64 -21.62
C MET A 404 18.52 -23.56 -22.17
N GLU A 405 19.33 -22.96 -21.31
CA GLU A 405 20.32 -21.94 -21.69
C GLU A 405 21.52 -22.56 -22.45
N TYR A 406 21.80 -23.85 -22.22
CA TYR A 406 22.99 -24.52 -22.74
C TYR A 406 22.77 -25.37 -24.00
N LEU A 407 21.56 -25.91 -24.20
CA LEU A 407 21.23 -26.79 -25.34
C LEU A 407 20.00 -26.27 -26.08
N ARG A 408 20.23 -25.55 -27.19
CA ARG A 408 19.20 -25.09 -28.13
C ARG A 408 18.48 -26.29 -28.78
N GLY A 409 17.49 -26.85 -28.10
CA GLY A 409 16.63 -27.90 -28.66
C GLY A 409 16.01 -28.80 -27.59
N LEU A 410 14.69 -28.67 -27.42
CA LEU A 410 13.78 -29.53 -26.62
C LEU A 410 13.99 -29.61 -25.10
N PRO A 411 13.59 -28.57 -24.32
CA PRO A 411 13.29 -28.80 -22.88
C PRO A 411 12.06 -28.08 -22.31
N LEU A 412 11.23 -27.42 -23.13
CA LEU A 412 10.07 -26.65 -22.64
C LEU A 412 9.03 -27.54 -21.92
N ALA A 413 8.81 -28.75 -22.45
CA ALA A 413 7.91 -29.74 -21.85
C ALA A 413 8.41 -30.23 -20.48
N VAL A 414 9.72 -30.43 -20.30
CA VAL A 414 10.31 -30.94 -19.04
C VAL A 414 10.30 -29.86 -17.95
N GLY A 415 10.59 -28.60 -18.31
CA GLY A 415 10.47 -27.45 -17.41
C GLY A 415 9.03 -27.23 -16.95
N LEU A 416 8.06 -27.25 -17.89
CA LEU A 416 6.63 -27.18 -17.58
C LEU A 416 6.18 -28.36 -16.72
N LEU A 417 6.60 -29.59 -17.02
CA LEU A 417 6.22 -30.78 -16.22
C LEU A 417 6.76 -30.68 -14.79
N SER A 418 8.00 -30.24 -14.62
CA SER A 418 8.66 -30.06 -13.32
C SER A 418 8.00 -28.95 -12.49
N PHE A 419 7.66 -27.83 -13.12
CA PHE A 419 6.93 -26.73 -12.49
C PHE A 419 5.49 -27.12 -12.13
N THR A 420 4.80 -27.82 -13.03
CA THR A 420 3.44 -28.34 -12.81
C THR A 420 3.44 -29.35 -11.65
N LEU A 421 4.45 -30.21 -11.57
CA LEU A 421 4.63 -31.14 -10.45
C LEU A 421 4.88 -30.40 -9.13
N ALA A 422 5.70 -29.35 -9.12
CA ALA A 422 5.92 -28.53 -7.93
C ALA A 422 4.65 -27.80 -7.47
N LEU A 423 3.85 -27.28 -8.42
CA LEU A 423 2.58 -26.62 -8.16
C LEU A 423 1.52 -27.60 -7.65
N VAL A 424 1.40 -28.78 -8.25
CA VAL A 424 0.49 -29.85 -7.81
C VAL A 424 0.86 -30.32 -6.40
N CYS A 425 2.15 -30.56 -6.13
CA CYS A 425 2.64 -30.88 -4.78
C CYS A 425 2.34 -29.75 -3.78
N TRP A 426 2.36 -28.48 -4.20
CA TRP A 426 1.99 -27.34 -3.36
C TRP A 426 0.50 -27.27 -3.05
N VAL A 427 -0.35 -27.45 -4.06
CA VAL A 427 -1.82 -27.52 -3.89
C VAL A 427 -2.20 -28.71 -3.00
N LEU A 428 -1.65 -29.89 -3.26
CA LEU A 428 -1.89 -31.10 -2.47
C LEU A 428 -1.44 -30.92 -1.02
N ARG A 429 -0.26 -30.36 -0.78
CA ARG A 429 0.21 -30.06 0.58
C ARG A 429 -0.69 -29.08 1.31
N ARG A 430 -1.17 -28.04 0.63
CA ARG A 430 -2.05 -27.01 1.22
C ARG A 430 -3.45 -27.57 1.51
N TRP A 431 -3.99 -28.39 0.61
CA TRP A 431 -5.24 -29.10 0.81
C TRP A 431 -5.14 -30.13 1.95
N TRP A 432 -4.06 -30.90 1.98
CA TRP A 432 -3.74 -31.87 3.04
C TRP A 432 -3.65 -31.19 4.42
N LEU A 433 -2.87 -30.12 4.53
CA LEU A 433 -2.77 -29.31 5.75
C LEU A 433 -4.09 -28.61 6.12
N GLY A 434 -4.99 -28.41 5.15
CA GLY A 434 -6.34 -27.89 5.38
C GLY A 434 -7.25 -28.90 6.07
N ARG A 435 -7.18 -30.19 5.69
CA ARG A 435 -7.98 -31.28 6.29
C ARG A 435 -7.63 -31.54 7.76
N TYR A 436 -6.36 -31.41 8.14
CA TYR A 436 -5.90 -31.65 9.53
C TYR A 436 -5.89 -30.40 10.42
N ARG A 437 -6.52 -29.29 9.99
CA ARG A 437 -6.73 -28.10 10.83
C ARG A 437 -8.12 -28.05 11.48
N VAL A 438 -9.00 -29.01 11.16
CA VAL A 438 -10.40 -29.08 11.64
C VAL A 438 -10.61 -30.26 12.60
N ALA A 439 -9.54 -30.94 13.04
CA ALA A 439 -9.60 -31.95 14.09
C ALA A 439 -8.89 -31.45 15.34
#